data_AF-A0A5J5BV79-F1
#
_entry.id   AF-A0A5J5BV79-F1
#
_cell.length_a   1.000
_cell.length_b   1.000
_cell.length_c   1.000
_cell.angle_alpha   90.00
_cell.angle_beta   90.00
_cell.angle_gamma   90.00
#
_symmetry.space_group_name_H-M   'P 1'
#
loop_
_entity.id
_entity.type
_entity.pdbx_description
1 polymer ?
#
loop_
_entity_poly.entity_id
_entity_poly.type
_entity_poly.pdbx_seq_one_letter_code
_entity_poly.pdbx_strand_id
1 'polypeptide(L)'
;MASAMVEDSSFEDDQLAAMSTDDIVRASRLLDNEIRILKEELQRTNLELDSFKEKIKENQEKIKLNKQLPYLVGNIVEILEMNPEDEAEEDGANIDLDSQRKGKCVVLKTSTRQTIFLPVVGLVDPDKLKPGDLVGVNKDSYLILDTLPSEYDSRVKAMEVDEKPTEDYNDIGGLEKQASFLPLKFCIREIPIWCWPNICLFIWTWFNYEQIQELVEAIVLPMTHKERFQKLGIRPPKGVLLYGPPGTGKTLMARACAAQTNATFLKLAGPQLVQMFIGDGAKLVRDAFQLAKEKSPCIIFIDEIDAIGTKRFDSEVSGDREVQRTMLELLNQLDGFSSDDRIKVIAATNRADILDPALMRSGRLDRKIEFPHPTEEARARILQIHSRKMNVHPDVNFEELARSTDDFNGAQLKAVCVEAGMLALRRDATEVNHEDFNEGIIQVQAKKKASLNYYA
;
A
#
# COMPACT_ATOMS: atom_id res chain seq x y z
N MET A 1 16.81 -20.17 30.42
CA MET A 1 17.42 -21.47 30.04
C MET A 1 18.13 -22.07 31.24
N ALA A 2 17.40 -22.62 32.21
CA ALA A 2 17.97 -23.14 33.45
C ALA A 2 17.41 -24.54 33.78
N SER A 3 17.28 -25.41 32.77
CA SER A 3 16.55 -26.67 32.91
C SER A 3 17.19 -27.87 32.20
N ALA A 4 18.50 -27.89 32.00
CA ALA A 4 19.18 -28.96 31.24
C ALA A 4 20.41 -29.55 31.95
N MET A 5 20.46 -29.58 33.29
CA MET A 5 21.64 -30.07 34.04
C MET A 5 21.35 -31.19 35.04
N VAL A 6 20.33 -32.04 34.82
CA VAL A 6 19.93 -33.06 35.83
C VAL A 6 19.97 -34.51 35.33
N GLU A 7 20.37 -34.82 34.09
CA GLU A 7 20.25 -36.21 33.58
C GLU A 7 21.54 -37.04 33.46
N ASP A 8 22.73 -36.54 33.82
CA ASP A 8 23.99 -37.32 33.66
C ASP A 8 24.49 -38.06 34.93
N SER A 9 23.80 -37.97 36.07
CA SER A 9 24.31 -38.53 37.34
C SER A 9 24.38 -40.06 37.43
N SER A 10 23.60 -40.80 36.64
CA SER A 10 23.55 -42.27 36.73
C SER A 10 24.63 -42.99 35.91
N PHE A 11 25.28 -42.32 34.94
CA PHE A 11 26.35 -42.90 34.14
C PHE A 11 27.73 -42.75 34.81
N GLU A 12 27.91 -41.77 35.69
CA GLU A 12 29.17 -41.50 36.39
C GLU A 12 29.42 -42.51 37.53
N ASP A 13 28.37 -42.96 38.22
CA ASP A 13 28.48 -43.88 39.36
C ASP A 13 28.98 -45.29 38.98
N ASP A 14 28.61 -45.80 37.80
CA ASP A 14 29.07 -47.11 37.30
C ASP A 14 30.54 -47.10 36.85
N GLN A 15 31.06 -45.96 36.36
CA GLN A 15 32.49 -45.78 36.07
C GLN A 15 33.31 -45.59 37.33
N LEU A 16 32.79 -44.86 38.32
CA LEU A 16 33.43 -44.65 39.62
C LEU A 16 33.56 -45.95 40.43
N ALA A 17 32.60 -46.86 40.31
CA ALA A 17 32.64 -48.17 40.98
C ALA A 17 33.72 -49.13 40.40
N ALA A 18 34.13 -48.94 39.15
CA ALA A 18 35.14 -49.75 38.47
C ALA A 18 36.58 -49.25 38.66
N MET A 19 36.77 -48.00 39.10
CA MET A 19 38.08 -47.39 39.32
C MET A 19 38.59 -47.67 40.74
N SER A 20 39.91 -47.84 40.87
CA SER A 20 40.53 -47.94 42.20
C SER A 20 40.48 -46.59 42.91
N THR A 21 40.51 -46.59 44.25
CA THR A 21 40.54 -45.34 45.05
C THR A 21 41.69 -44.41 44.67
N ASP A 22 42.82 -44.98 44.24
CA ASP A 22 43.98 -44.22 43.77
C ASP A 22 43.74 -43.56 42.40
N ASP A 23 42.98 -44.21 41.51
CA ASP A 23 42.64 -43.66 40.20
C ASP A 23 41.65 -42.51 40.31
N ILE A 24 40.70 -42.58 41.25
CA ILE A 24 39.75 -41.49 41.55
C ILE A 24 40.52 -40.27 42.10
N VAL A 25 41.49 -40.47 42.98
CA VAL A 25 42.33 -39.37 43.50
C VAL A 25 43.22 -38.77 42.41
N ARG A 26 43.71 -39.57 41.45
CA ARG A 26 44.45 -39.06 40.29
C ARG A 26 43.54 -38.25 39.36
N ALA A 27 42.35 -38.75 39.05
CA ALA A 27 41.37 -38.05 38.22
C ALA A 27 40.93 -36.73 38.84
N SER A 28 40.61 -36.70 40.13
CA SER A 28 40.27 -35.46 40.85
C SER A 28 41.39 -34.42 40.78
N ARG A 29 42.67 -34.83 40.93
CA ARG A 29 43.81 -33.91 40.79
C ARG A 29 44.00 -33.40 39.36
N LEU A 30 43.72 -34.22 38.35
CA LEU A 30 43.77 -33.79 36.96
C LEU A 30 42.67 -32.79 36.65
N LEU A 31 41.44 -33.05 37.11
CA LEU A 31 40.31 -32.13 36.97
C LEU A 31 40.54 -30.81 37.72
N ASP A 32 41.12 -30.81 38.92
CA ASP A 32 41.46 -29.59 39.64
C ASP A 32 42.49 -28.74 38.87
N ASN A 33 43.47 -29.39 38.24
CA ASN A 33 44.44 -28.71 37.38
C ASN A 33 43.79 -28.15 36.12
N GLU A 34 42.91 -28.92 35.47
CA GLU A 34 42.14 -28.45 34.31
C GLU A 34 41.23 -27.28 34.65
N ILE A 35 40.49 -27.34 35.77
CA ILE A 35 39.65 -26.24 36.25
C ILE A 35 40.50 -24.99 36.50
N ARG A 36 41.72 -25.15 37.02
CA ARG A 36 42.64 -24.02 37.23
C ARG A 36 43.08 -23.40 35.91
N ILE A 37 43.50 -24.22 34.95
CA ILE A 37 43.91 -23.77 33.61
C ILE A 37 42.75 -23.08 32.89
N LEU A 38 41.56 -23.69 32.90
CA LEU A 38 40.36 -23.13 32.29
C LEU A 38 39.94 -21.80 32.94
N LYS A 39 40.09 -21.65 34.26
CA LYS A 39 39.84 -20.37 34.94
C LYS A 39 40.83 -19.30 34.51
N GLU A 40 42.12 -19.64 34.38
CA GLU A 40 43.15 -18.71 33.90
C GLU A 40 42.89 -18.30 32.43
N GLU A 41 42.52 -19.24 31.56
CA GLU A 41 42.14 -18.95 30.17
C GLU A 41 40.87 -18.10 30.06
N LEU A 42 39.87 -18.38 30.89
CA LEU A 42 38.62 -17.61 30.94
C LEU A 42 38.90 -16.17 31.40
N GLN A 43 39.78 -15.99 32.39
CA GLN A 43 40.20 -14.65 32.80
C GLN A 43 40.96 -13.91 31.68
N ARG A 44 41.88 -14.60 31.00
CA ARG A 44 42.62 -14.01 29.87
C ARG A 44 41.70 -13.58 28.73
N THR A 45 40.81 -14.47 28.30
CA THR A 45 39.85 -14.17 27.22
C THR A 45 38.89 -13.04 27.58
N ASN A 46 38.47 -12.93 28.85
CA ASN A 46 37.68 -11.80 29.30
C ASN A 46 38.45 -10.47 29.23
N LEU A 47 39.72 -10.44 29.64
CA LEU A 47 40.56 -9.25 29.50
C LEU A 47 40.76 -8.85 28.03
N GLU A 48 40.97 -9.83 27.15
CA GLU A 48 41.06 -9.60 25.70
C GLU A 48 39.73 -9.03 25.16
N LEU A 49 38.58 -9.60 25.55
CA LEU A 49 37.25 -9.10 25.17
C LEU A 49 37.03 -7.66 25.64
N ASP A 50 37.40 -7.32 26.87
CA ASP A 50 37.22 -5.97 27.38
C ASP A 50 38.12 -4.96 26.65
N SER A 51 39.37 -5.36 26.31
CA SER A 51 40.24 -4.54 25.47
C SER A 51 39.66 -4.29 24.07
N PHE A 52 38.99 -5.28 23.47
CA PHE A 52 38.32 -5.12 22.18
C PHE A 52 37.07 -4.24 22.29
N LYS A 53 36.30 -4.36 23.37
CA LYS A 53 35.13 -3.48 23.62
C LYS A 53 35.55 -2.02 23.75
N GLU A 54 36.65 -1.73 24.45
CA GLU A 54 37.17 -0.36 24.58
C GLU A 54 37.57 0.20 23.21
N LYS A 55 38.33 -0.56 22.41
CA LYS A 55 38.69 -0.16 21.04
C LYS A 55 37.48 0.08 20.15
N ILE A 56 36.44 -0.77 20.25
CA ILE A 56 35.20 -0.59 19.50
C ILE A 56 34.51 0.70 19.94
N LYS A 57 34.44 0.98 21.24
CA LYS A 57 33.81 2.19 21.78
C LYS A 57 34.53 3.46 21.31
N GLU A 58 35.86 3.48 21.38
CA GLU A 58 36.67 4.59 20.88
C GLU A 58 36.45 4.83 19.37
N ASN A 59 36.41 3.76 18.57
CA ASN A 59 36.17 3.86 17.14
C ASN A 59 34.74 4.35 16.84
N GLN A 60 33.74 3.89 17.59
CA GLN A 60 32.36 4.38 17.46
C GLN A 60 32.23 5.87 17.80
N GLU A 61 32.95 6.36 18.81
CA GLU A 61 32.98 7.78 19.15
C GLU A 61 33.61 8.61 18.03
N LYS A 62 34.73 8.14 17.45
CA LYS A 62 35.36 8.78 16.27
C LYS A 62 34.40 8.81 15.06
N ILE A 63 33.69 7.72 14.78
CA ILE A 63 32.69 7.67 13.71
C ILE A 63 31.54 8.64 13.97
N LYS A 64 31.06 8.75 15.21
CA LYS A 64 29.99 9.69 15.58
C LYS A 64 30.40 11.14 15.38
N LEU A 65 31.64 11.51 15.71
CA LEU A 65 32.18 12.85 15.45
C LEU A 65 32.21 13.15 13.94
N ASN A 66 32.60 12.17 13.12
CA ASN A 66 32.63 12.32 11.65
C ASN A 66 31.23 12.29 11.01
N LYS A 67 30.23 11.67 11.65
CA LYS A 67 28.84 11.62 11.18
C LYS A 67 28.04 12.88 11.53
N GLN A 68 28.67 13.88 12.13
CA GLN A 68 27.99 15.13 12.45
C GLN A 68 27.56 15.86 11.17
N LEU A 69 26.36 16.44 11.23
CA LEU A 69 25.83 17.29 10.17
C LEU A 69 26.77 18.49 9.97
N PRO A 70 27.04 18.93 8.73
CA PRO A 70 26.26 18.64 7.51
C PRO A 70 26.93 17.64 6.53
N TYR A 71 26.22 16.59 6.13
CA TYR A 71 26.62 15.73 5.00
C TYR A 71 26.07 16.26 3.66
N LEU A 72 26.75 15.92 2.57
CA LEU A 72 26.30 16.13 1.19
C LEU A 72 25.43 14.94 0.76
N VAL A 73 24.40 15.18 -0.05
CA VAL A 73 23.60 14.08 -0.61
C VAL A 73 24.16 13.68 -1.98
N GLY A 74 24.26 12.39 -2.22
CA GLY A 74 24.67 11.80 -3.50
C GLY A 74 23.73 10.70 -3.94
N ASN A 75 23.73 10.41 -5.24
CA ASN A 75 23.06 9.27 -5.83
C ASN A 75 24.11 8.33 -6.45
N ILE A 76 23.97 7.03 -6.22
CA ILE A 76 24.83 6.00 -6.80
C ILE A 76 24.46 5.81 -8.27
N VAL A 77 25.41 6.04 -9.17
CA VAL A 77 25.20 5.85 -10.61
C VAL A 77 25.44 4.39 -10.97
N GLU A 78 26.59 3.85 -10.56
CA GLU A 78 27.04 2.52 -10.93
C GLU A 78 28.02 1.98 -9.88
N ILE A 79 28.06 0.66 -9.77
CA ILE A 79 29.00 -0.08 -8.91
C ILE A 79 29.88 -0.90 -9.85
N LEU A 80 31.19 -0.70 -9.76
CA LEU A 80 32.18 -1.33 -10.62
C LEU A 80 32.97 -2.34 -9.78
N GLU A 81 33.19 -3.54 -10.31
CA GLU A 81 34.07 -4.54 -9.70
C GLU A 81 35.43 -4.45 -10.39
N MET A 82 36.47 -4.01 -9.67
CA MET A 82 37.83 -4.02 -10.21
C MET A 82 38.50 -5.35 -9.89
N ASN A 83 38.80 -6.12 -10.95
CA ASN A 83 39.60 -7.33 -10.87
C ASN A 83 41.06 -6.98 -11.23
N PRO A 84 42.05 -7.33 -10.39
CA PRO A 84 43.45 -6.98 -10.61
C PRO A 84 44.14 -7.77 -11.73
N GLU A 85 43.39 -8.55 -12.52
CA GLU A 85 43.92 -9.21 -13.72
C GLU A 85 43.88 -8.29 -14.95
N ASP A 86 43.10 -7.21 -14.92
CA ASP A 86 42.92 -6.30 -16.07
C ASP A 86 43.96 -5.16 -16.13
N GLU A 87 44.69 -4.92 -15.05
CA GLU A 87 45.83 -3.97 -15.00
C GLU A 87 47.12 -4.74 -14.72
N ALA A 88 47.66 -5.37 -15.77
CA ALA A 88 49.06 -5.80 -15.76
C ALA A 88 49.96 -4.56 -15.79
N GLU A 89 50.29 -4.01 -14.62
CA GLU A 89 51.21 -2.89 -14.49
C GLU A 89 52.65 -3.31 -14.85
N GLU A 90 53.09 -2.98 -16.06
CA GLU A 90 54.46 -2.52 -16.30
C GLU A 90 54.60 -1.13 -15.68
N ASP A 91 54.95 -0.99 -14.40
CA ASP A 91 55.72 0.18 -13.94
C ASP A 91 56.35 0.00 -12.54
N GLY A 92 57.66 0.23 -12.47
CA GLY A 92 58.53 -0.05 -11.32
C GLY A 92 58.68 1.11 -10.33
N ALA A 93 57.60 1.79 -9.97
CA ALA A 93 57.61 2.83 -8.93
C ALA A 93 56.51 2.53 -7.90
N ASN A 94 56.86 2.56 -6.60
CA ASN A 94 56.00 2.27 -5.44
C ASN A 94 54.49 2.36 -5.73
N ILE A 95 53.87 1.21 -6.00
CA ILE A 95 52.44 1.08 -6.21
C ILE A 95 51.77 1.24 -4.84
N ASP A 96 50.88 2.24 -4.71
CA ASP A 96 50.10 2.47 -3.50
C ASP A 96 49.24 1.23 -3.19
N LEU A 97 49.16 0.86 -1.90
CA LEU A 97 48.38 -0.29 -1.41
C LEU A 97 46.87 -0.21 -1.73
N ASP A 98 46.38 0.95 -2.17
CA ASP A 98 44.99 1.14 -2.61
C ASP A 98 44.75 0.62 -4.04
N SER A 99 45.77 0.61 -4.91
CA SER A 99 45.67 0.08 -6.29
C SER A 99 45.57 -1.45 -6.34
N GLN A 100 45.99 -2.15 -5.28
CA GLN A 100 45.93 -3.61 -5.19
C GLN A 100 44.65 -4.15 -4.54
N ARG A 101 43.73 -3.29 -4.10
CA ARG A 101 42.51 -3.75 -3.43
C ARG A 101 41.51 -4.30 -4.45
N LYS A 102 41.39 -5.63 -4.48
CA LYS A 102 40.18 -6.32 -4.98
C LYS A 102 38.98 -5.72 -4.24
N GLY A 103 38.17 -4.94 -4.94
CA GLY A 103 37.11 -4.17 -4.30
C GLY A 103 36.04 -3.71 -5.27
N LYS A 104 34.83 -3.57 -4.73
CA LYS A 104 33.74 -2.87 -5.41
C LYS A 104 33.99 -1.38 -5.29
N CYS A 105 34.20 -0.73 -6.41
CA CYS A 105 34.27 0.72 -6.54
C CYS A 105 32.88 1.28 -6.81
N VAL A 106 32.63 2.53 -6.41
CA VAL A 106 31.31 3.16 -6.59
C VAL A 106 31.48 4.49 -7.31
N VAL A 107 30.69 4.69 -8.36
CA VAL A 107 30.54 6.00 -9.01
C VAL A 107 29.34 6.69 -8.42
N LEU A 108 29.55 7.84 -7.79
CA LEU A 108 28.49 8.65 -7.21
C LEU A 108 28.32 9.97 -7.97
N LYS A 109 27.09 10.46 -8.00
CA LYS A 109 26.74 11.79 -8.49
C LYS A 109 26.18 12.62 -7.34
N THR A 110 26.89 13.67 -6.95
CA THR A 110 26.48 14.55 -5.86
C THR A 110 25.32 15.47 -6.27
N SER A 111 24.63 16.06 -5.30
CA SER A 111 23.64 17.13 -5.55
C SER A 111 24.23 18.34 -6.27
N THR A 112 25.56 18.55 -6.18
CA THR A 112 26.29 19.59 -6.92
C THR A 112 26.56 19.22 -8.38
N ARG A 113 25.98 18.10 -8.86
CA ARG A 113 26.13 17.56 -10.22
C ARG A 113 27.56 17.13 -10.57
N GLN A 114 28.41 16.94 -9.58
CA GLN A 114 29.74 16.37 -9.76
C GLN A 114 29.64 14.85 -9.72
N THR A 115 30.36 14.19 -10.61
CA THR A 115 30.51 12.74 -10.65
C THR A 115 31.87 12.39 -10.08
N ILE A 116 31.88 11.61 -9.00
CA ILE A 116 33.09 11.26 -8.27
C ILE A 116 33.20 9.74 -8.27
N PHE A 117 34.40 9.27 -8.58
CA PHE A 117 34.76 7.86 -8.47
C PHE A 117 35.37 7.60 -7.09
N LEU A 118 34.77 6.68 -6.34
CA LEU A 118 35.27 6.22 -5.06
C LEU A 118 35.87 4.81 -5.21
N PRO A 119 37.20 4.65 -5.07
CA PRO A 119 37.82 3.34 -4.95
C PRO A 119 37.49 2.69 -3.59
N VAL A 120 37.22 3.50 -2.55
CA VAL A 120 36.81 3.05 -1.22
C VAL A 120 35.40 3.55 -0.92
N VAL A 121 34.47 2.61 -0.78
CA VAL A 121 33.02 2.90 -0.59
C VAL A 121 32.76 3.67 0.72
N GLY A 122 33.45 3.31 1.80
CA GLY A 122 33.34 3.99 3.09
C GLY A 122 32.82 3.06 4.20
N LEU A 123 31.84 3.54 4.97
CA LEU A 123 31.28 2.82 6.14
C LEU A 123 30.17 1.83 5.78
N VAL A 124 29.63 1.89 4.57
CA VAL A 124 28.51 1.06 4.11
C VAL A 124 29.03 -0.08 3.23
N ASP A 125 28.49 -1.28 3.44
CA ASP A 125 28.81 -2.44 2.63
C ASP A 125 28.35 -2.25 1.17
N PRO A 126 29.21 -2.53 0.17
CA PRO A 126 28.87 -2.35 -1.25
C PRO A 126 27.72 -3.26 -1.72
N ASP A 127 27.50 -4.40 -1.08
CA ASP A 127 26.44 -5.34 -1.45
C ASP A 127 25.03 -4.83 -1.14
N LYS A 128 24.92 -3.88 -0.19
CA LYS A 128 23.64 -3.26 0.17
C LYS A 128 23.26 -2.12 -0.78
N LEU A 129 24.23 -1.59 -1.50
CA LEU A 129 24.06 -0.45 -2.39
C LEU A 129 23.52 -0.93 -3.74
N LYS A 130 22.55 -0.18 -4.28
CA LYS A 130 22.05 -0.37 -5.63
C LYS A 130 22.21 0.91 -6.44
N PRO A 131 22.38 0.80 -7.77
CA PRO A 131 22.28 1.95 -8.65
C PRO A 131 20.95 2.67 -8.44
N GLY A 132 21.00 3.98 -8.21
CA GLY A 132 19.84 4.82 -7.92
C GLY A 132 19.61 5.14 -6.44
N ASP A 133 20.33 4.49 -5.51
CA ASP A 133 20.17 4.74 -4.08
C ASP A 133 20.72 6.11 -3.67
N LEU A 134 20.00 6.76 -2.74
CA LEU A 134 20.41 8.01 -2.11
C LEU A 134 21.35 7.71 -0.94
N VAL A 135 22.50 8.37 -0.92
CA VAL A 135 23.53 8.19 0.11
C VAL A 135 23.96 9.52 0.71
N GLY A 136 24.25 9.49 2.00
CA GLY A 136 24.90 10.58 2.72
C GLY A 136 26.41 10.48 2.55
N VAL A 137 26.99 11.52 1.98
CA VAL A 137 28.40 11.61 1.60
C VAL A 137 29.08 12.71 2.41
N ASN A 138 30.32 12.50 2.84
CA ASN A 138 31.09 13.55 3.51
C ASN A 138 31.44 14.69 2.53
N LYS A 139 31.41 15.95 2.96
CA LYS A 139 31.70 17.12 2.10
C LYS A 139 33.17 17.19 1.67
N ASP A 140 34.09 16.79 2.55
CA ASP A 140 35.53 16.98 2.32
C ASP A 140 36.18 15.76 1.66
N SER A 141 35.81 14.56 2.11
CA SER A 141 36.41 13.29 1.65
C SER A 141 35.56 12.53 0.65
N TYR A 142 34.31 12.95 0.41
CA TYR A 142 33.35 12.28 -0.46
C TYR A 142 33.08 10.79 -0.15
N LEU A 143 33.50 10.29 1.01
CA LEU A 143 33.21 8.92 1.46
C LEU A 143 31.73 8.75 1.82
N ILE A 144 31.17 7.58 1.53
CA ILE A 144 29.79 7.24 1.90
C ILE A 144 29.74 6.94 3.40
N LEU A 145 28.93 7.72 4.12
CA LEU A 145 28.73 7.61 5.56
C LEU A 145 27.52 6.76 5.90
N ASP A 146 26.42 6.96 5.18
CA ASP A 146 25.14 6.31 5.46
C ASP A 146 24.28 6.19 4.20
N THR A 147 23.38 5.22 4.18
CA THR A 147 22.32 5.11 3.17
C THR A 147 21.12 5.91 3.63
N LEU A 148 20.66 6.83 2.79
CA LEU A 148 19.44 7.58 3.04
C LEU A 148 18.24 6.81 2.49
N PRO A 149 17.08 6.84 3.18
CA PRO A 149 15.87 6.26 2.62
C PRO A 149 15.52 6.95 1.29
N SER A 150 14.97 6.19 0.36
CA SER A 150 14.54 6.71 -0.94
C SER A 150 13.58 7.88 -0.75
N GLU A 151 13.90 9.03 -1.34
CA GLU A 151 13.06 10.21 -1.27
C GLU A 151 12.00 10.16 -2.36
N TYR A 152 10.74 10.05 -1.94
CA TYR A 152 9.58 10.24 -2.80
C TYR A 152 9.22 11.71 -2.94
N ASP A 153 8.70 12.08 -4.11
CA ASP A 153 8.14 13.40 -4.34
C ASP A 153 7.10 13.75 -3.26
N SER A 154 7.13 14.98 -2.75
CA SER A 154 6.22 15.44 -1.71
C SER A 154 4.75 15.33 -2.11
N ARG A 155 4.47 15.41 -3.42
CA ARG A 155 3.12 15.21 -3.99
C ARG A 155 2.65 13.78 -3.83
N VAL A 156 3.54 12.79 -3.97
CA VAL A 156 3.20 11.37 -3.77
C VAL A 156 2.92 11.09 -2.30
N LYS A 157 3.69 11.69 -1.38
CA LYS A 157 3.38 11.61 0.06
C LYS A 157 2.02 12.21 0.40
N ALA A 158 1.62 13.28 -0.28
CA ALA A 158 0.28 13.87 -0.13
C ALA A 158 -0.86 13.03 -0.74
N MET A 159 -0.55 12.07 -1.62
CA MET A 159 -1.54 11.12 -2.16
C MET A 159 -1.86 10.00 -1.19
N GLU A 160 -0.99 9.77 -0.21
CA GLU A 160 -1.26 8.84 0.87
C GLU A 160 -2.38 9.39 1.75
N VAL A 161 -3.41 8.58 1.93
CA VAL A 161 -4.49 8.93 2.82
C VAL A 161 -4.09 8.53 4.24
N ASP A 162 -3.64 9.51 5.03
CA ASP A 162 -3.25 9.35 6.43
C ASP A 162 -4.43 8.97 7.35
N GLU A 163 -5.66 9.39 6.99
CA GLU A 163 -6.87 9.09 7.75
C GLU A 163 -7.70 7.98 7.11
N LYS A 164 -7.80 6.84 7.79
CA LYS A 164 -8.67 5.73 7.36
C LYS A 164 -10.08 6.25 7.08
N PRO A 165 -10.64 6.09 5.87
CA PRO A 165 -12.05 6.38 5.66
C PRO A 165 -12.87 5.48 6.58
N THR A 166 -13.82 6.06 7.31
CA THR A 166 -14.72 5.35 8.23
C THR A 166 -16.05 4.98 7.57
N GLU A 167 -16.13 5.12 6.24
CA GLU A 167 -17.36 4.87 5.48
C GLU A 167 -17.64 3.36 5.43
N ASP A 168 -18.79 2.94 5.95
CA ASP A 168 -19.28 1.57 5.87
C ASP A 168 -20.20 1.39 4.65
N TYR A 169 -20.38 0.14 4.18
CA TYR A 169 -21.36 -0.14 3.11
C TYR A 169 -22.80 0.20 3.51
N ASN A 170 -23.11 0.28 4.80
CA ASN A 170 -24.41 0.70 5.31
C ASN A 170 -24.75 2.17 4.98
N ASP A 171 -23.74 2.97 4.65
CA ASP A 171 -23.89 4.37 4.24
C ASP A 171 -24.00 4.51 2.71
N ILE A 172 -23.87 3.41 1.95
CA ILE A 172 -24.01 3.39 0.50
C ILE A 172 -25.36 2.77 0.14
N GLY A 173 -26.37 3.63 -0.02
CA GLY A 173 -27.71 3.20 -0.41
C GLY A 173 -27.83 2.92 -1.90
N GLY A 174 -28.68 1.95 -2.25
CA GLY A 174 -29.26 1.86 -3.59
C GLY A 174 -28.52 1.03 -4.64
N LEU A 175 -27.46 0.33 -4.26
CA LEU A 175 -26.74 -0.62 -5.13
C LEU A 175 -27.13 -2.09 -4.81
N GLU A 176 -28.37 -2.31 -4.39
CA GLU A 176 -28.83 -3.61 -3.91
C GLU A 176 -29.92 -4.18 -4.81
N LYS A 177 -29.80 -5.46 -5.17
CA LYS A 177 -30.95 -6.31 -5.49
C LYS A 177 -31.30 -7.15 -4.26
N GLN A 178 -31.69 -6.51 -3.16
CA GLN A 178 -32.27 -7.09 -1.93
C GLN A 178 -31.80 -8.49 -1.47
N ALA A 179 -31.21 -8.55 -0.27
CA ALA A 179 -31.59 -9.56 0.72
C ALA A 179 -31.49 -8.99 2.14
N SER A 180 -32.62 -8.98 2.83
CA SER A 180 -32.80 -8.55 4.22
C SER A 180 -31.99 -9.37 5.21
N PHE A 181 -31.30 -8.67 6.11
CA PHE A 181 -30.56 -9.21 7.26
C PHE A 181 -31.53 -9.79 8.30
N LEU A 182 -31.35 -11.05 8.70
CA LEU A 182 -31.80 -11.55 10.01
C LEU A 182 -30.57 -12.07 10.77
N PRO A 183 -30.30 -11.62 12.01
CA PRO A 183 -29.07 -11.94 12.69
C PRO A 183 -29.18 -13.32 13.33
N LEU A 184 -28.47 -14.32 12.81
CA LEU A 184 -28.25 -15.57 13.52
C LEU A 184 -26.77 -15.69 13.89
N LYS A 185 -26.44 -15.08 15.03
CA LYS A 185 -25.37 -15.57 15.91
C LYS A 185 -25.73 -17.01 16.30
N PHE A 186 -25.12 -18.04 15.72
CA PHE A 186 -25.09 -19.35 16.39
C PHE A 186 -23.87 -20.20 15.98
N CYS A 187 -22.96 -20.33 16.95
CA CYS A 187 -22.17 -21.51 17.33
C CYS A 187 -21.90 -22.56 16.25
N ILE A 188 -20.65 -22.62 15.76
CA ILE A 188 -20.10 -23.83 15.11
C ILE A 188 -19.03 -24.38 16.05
N ARG A 189 -19.40 -25.33 16.89
CA ARG A 189 -18.48 -26.29 17.49
C ARG A 189 -19.13 -27.67 17.47
N GLU A 190 -18.46 -28.59 16.77
CA GLU A 190 -18.60 -30.05 16.79
C GLU A 190 -19.96 -30.62 16.29
N ILE A 191 -19.95 -31.39 15.18
CA ILE A 191 -20.73 -32.64 14.93
C ILE A 191 -20.49 -33.15 13.46
N PRO A 192 -20.55 -34.48 13.20
CA PRO A 192 -19.81 -35.18 12.14
C PRO A 192 -20.52 -35.40 10.78
N ILE A 193 -19.71 -35.81 9.81
CA ILE A 193 -19.81 -35.76 8.33
C ILE A 193 -20.90 -36.61 7.63
N TRP A 194 -21.83 -37.28 8.32
CA TRP A 194 -22.68 -38.28 7.67
C TRP A 194 -24.19 -38.07 7.84
N CYS A 195 -24.78 -37.13 7.09
CA CYS A 195 -26.17 -37.27 6.59
C CYS A 195 -26.62 -36.09 5.72
N TRP A 196 -27.30 -36.44 4.62
CA TRP A 196 -28.34 -35.70 3.87
C TRP A 196 -27.98 -35.05 2.52
N PRO A 197 -28.47 -35.64 1.41
CA PRO A 197 -28.42 -35.05 0.07
C PRO A 197 -29.36 -33.85 -0.17
N ASN A 198 -30.21 -33.46 0.79
CA ASN A 198 -31.28 -32.45 0.56
C ASN A 198 -31.23 -31.23 1.49
N ILE A 199 -30.06 -30.90 2.06
CA ILE A 199 -29.85 -29.67 2.86
C ILE A 199 -28.85 -28.68 2.23
N CYS A 200 -28.22 -29.03 1.09
CA CYS A 200 -27.34 -28.11 0.36
C CYS A 200 -28.06 -26.88 -0.24
N LEU A 201 -29.39 -26.86 -0.28
CA LEU A 201 -30.14 -25.68 -0.76
C LEU A 201 -30.33 -24.58 0.31
N PHE A 202 -29.99 -24.83 1.58
CA PHE A 202 -30.35 -23.91 2.68
C PHE A 202 -29.19 -23.08 3.25
N ILE A 203 -27.96 -23.27 2.75
CA ILE A 203 -26.77 -22.43 3.06
C ILE A 203 -26.34 -21.65 1.79
N TRP A 204 -27.29 -21.44 0.88
CA TRP A 204 -27.13 -20.64 -0.34
C TRP A 204 -28.10 -19.46 -0.37
N THR A 205 -28.42 -18.88 0.79
CA THR A 205 -29.03 -17.55 0.87
C THR A 205 -27.93 -16.51 0.65
N TRP A 206 -27.56 -16.43 -0.62
CA TRP A 206 -26.76 -15.39 -1.24
C TRP A 206 -27.33 -14.01 -0.93
N PHE A 207 -26.48 -13.14 -0.39
CA PHE A 207 -26.65 -11.69 -0.38
C PHE A 207 -26.65 -11.19 -1.83
N ASN A 208 -27.79 -10.75 -2.38
CA ASN A 208 -27.79 -10.12 -3.71
C ASN A 208 -27.40 -8.63 -3.62
N TYR A 209 -26.09 -8.40 -3.58
CA TYR A 209 -25.46 -7.13 -3.92
C TYR A 209 -24.57 -7.37 -5.14
N GLU A 210 -25.13 -7.42 -6.35
CA GLU A 210 -24.39 -7.83 -7.56
C GLU A 210 -23.09 -7.00 -7.74
N GLN A 211 -23.17 -5.68 -7.61
CA GLN A 211 -22.02 -4.78 -7.80
C GLN A 211 -21.05 -4.75 -6.60
N ILE A 212 -21.57 -4.78 -5.37
CA ILE A 212 -20.71 -4.75 -4.17
C ILE A 212 -19.99 -6.09 -4.02
N GLN A 213 -20.68 -7.20 -4.29
CA GLN A 213 -20.10 -8.52 -4.29
C GLN A 213 -19.03 -8.63 -5.37
N GLU A 214 -19.26 -8.18 -6.61
CA GLU A 214 -18.21 -8.17 -7.65
C GLU A 214 -16.95 -7.41 -7.22
N LEU A 215 -17.12 -6.25 -6.56
CA LEU A 215 -16.00 -5.45 -6.08
C LEU A 215 -15.27 -6.12 -4.90
N VAL A 216 -16.02 -6.67 -3.94
CA VAL A 216 -15.50 -7.39 -2.78
C VAL A 216 -14.79 -8.68 -3.23
N GLU A 217 -15.34 -9.40 -4.19
CA GLU A 217 -14.73 -10.60 -4.76
C GLU A 217 -13.44 -10.28 -5.52
N ALA A 218 -13.40 -9.14 -6.21
CA ALA A 218 -12.21 -8.72 -6.93
C ALA A 218 -11.07 -8.23 -6.02
N ILE A 219 -11.40 -7.61 -4.87
CA ILE A 219 -10.41 -6.91 -4.03
C ILE A 219 -10.23 -7.58 -2.67
N VAL A 220 -11.30 -7.82 -1.93
CA VAL A 220 -11.25 -8.34 -0.55
C VAL A 220 -10.89 -9.81 -0.52
N LEU A 221 -11.45 -10.64 -1.41
CA LEU A 221 -11.16 -12.08 -1.43
C LEU A 221 -9.68 -12.40 -1.71
N PRO A 222 -9.00 -11.77 -2.69
CA PRO A 222 -7.57 -12.00 -2.89
C PRO A 222 -6.70 -11.53 -1.72
N MET A 223 -7.16 -10.54 -0.94
CA MET A 223 -6.42 -10.05 0.21
C MET A 223 -6.55 -10.99 1.41
N THR A 224 -7.77 -11.43 1.70
CA THR A 224 -8.11 -12.24 2.88
C THR A 224 -7.84 -13.73 2.69
N HIS A 225 -8.03 -14.27 1.49
CA HIS A 225 -8.07 -15.71 1.24
C HIS A 225 -7.20 -16.15 0.04
N LYS A 226 -5.91 -15.82 0.07
CA LYS A 226 -4.94 -16.20 -0.99
C LYS A 226 -4.84 -17.70 -1.24
N GLU A 227 -4.93 -18.51 -0.18
CA GLU A 227 -4.86 -19.96 -0.29
C GLU A 227 -5.96 -20.56 -1.17
N ARG A 228 -7.15 -19.94 -1.22
CA ARG A 228 -8.25 -20.42 -2.08
C ARG A 228 -7.89 -20.28 -3.56
N PHE A 229 -7.24 -19.19 -3.94
CA PHE A 229 -6.78 -18.95 -5.31
C PHE A 229 -5.64 -19.91 -5.70
N GLN A 230 -4.71 -20.16 -4.78
CA GLN A 230 -3.60 -21.10 -5.00
C GLN A 230 -4.09 -22.54 -5.17
N LYS A 231 -5.03 -22.99 -4.33
CA LYS A 231 -5.63 -24.34 -4.44
C LYS A 231 -6.41 -24.53 -5.73
N LEU A 232 -7.08 -23.48 -6.20
CA LEU A 232 -7.86 -23.53 -7.44
C LEU A 232 -7.00 -23.33 -8.69
N GLY A 233 -5.76 -22.82 -8.54
CA GLY A 233 -4.84 -22.58 -9.66
C GLY A 233 -5.23 -21.40 -10.56
N ILE A 234 -6.09 -20.50 -10.08
CA ILE A 234 -6.53 -19.32 -10.83
C ILE A 234 -5.74 -18.07 -10.42
N ARG A 235 -5.49 -17.17 -11.37
CA ARG A 235 -4.89 -15.86 -11.08
C ARG A 235 -5.97 -14.91 -10.59
N PRO A 236 -5.75 -14.17 -9.48
CA PRO A 236 -6.72 -13.17 -9.03
C PRO A 236 -6.79 -12.01 -10.04
N PRO A 237 -7.94 -11.33 -10.16
CA PRO A 237 -8.06 -10.14 -10.99
C PRO A 237 -7.14 -9.03 -10.47
N LYS A 238 -6.51 -8.28 -11.38
CA LYS A 238 -5.53 -7.24 -11.03
C LYS A 238 -6.18 -5.89 -10.76
N GLY A 239 -7.20 -5.54 -11.54
CA GLY A 239 -7.82 -4.23 -11.47
C GLY A 239 -9.32 -4.24 -11.75
N VAL A 240 -9.99 -3.22 -11.20
CA VAL A 240 -11.43 -2.97 -11.36
C VAL A 240 -11.64 -1.59 -11.95
N LEU A 241 -12.50 -1.48 -12.96
CA LEU A 241 -12.94 -0.23 -13.54
C LEU A 241 -14.39 0.04 -13.14
N LEU A 242 -14.64 1.20 -12.53
CA LEU A 242 -15.95 1.71 -12.17
C LEU A 242 -16.36 2.77 -13.21
N TYR A 243 -17.44 2.53 -13.97
CA TYR A 243 -17.94 3.47 -14.99
C TYR A 243 -19.45 3.73 -14.88
N GLY A 244 -19.95 4.81 -15.49
CA GLY A 244 -21.31 5.33 -15.28
C GLY A 244 -21.36 6.85 -14.99
N PRO A 245 -22.54 7.47 -14.90
CA PRO A 245 -22.70 8.91 -14.72
C PRO A 245 -22.14 9.43 -13.39
N PRO A 246 -21.77 10.73 -13.33
CA PRO A 246 -21.24 11.36 -12.13
C PRO A 246 -22.32 11.47 -11.03
N GLY A 247 -21.90 11.38 -9.77
CA GLY A 247 -22.80 11.49 -8.62
C GLY A 247 -23.54 10.20 -8.23
N THR A 248 -23.10 9.05 -8.77
CA THR A 248 -23.56 7.70 -8.41
C THR A 248 -22.77 7.05 -7.26
N GLY A 249 -21.79 7.76 -6.69
CA GLY A 249 -21.06 7.27 -5.51
C GLY A 249 -19.87 6.35 -5.78
N LYS A 250 -19.28 6.36 -6.98
CA LYS A 250 -18.07 5.58 -7.33
C LYS A 250 -16.92 5.80 -6.34
N THR A 251 -16.66 7.06 -5.99
CA THR A 251 -15.60 7.44 -5.04
C THR A 251 -15.93 6.96 -3.62
N LEU A 252 -17.22 6.94 -3.22
CA LEU A 252 -17.66 6.42 -1.92
C LEU A 252 -17.46 4.90 -1.84
N MET A 253 -17.77 4.17 -2.92
CA MET A 253 -17.54 2.73 -3.00
C MET A 253 -16.06 2.37 -2.83
N ALA A 254 -15.16 3.09 -3.49
CA ALA A 254 -13.72 2.88 -3.34
C ALA A 254 -13.23 3.14 -1.91
N ARG A 255 -13.77 4.17 -1.25
CA ARG A 255 -13.45 4.51 0.15
C ARG A 255 -13.97 3.46 1.13
N ALA A 256 -15.20 2.98 0.96
CA ALA A 256 -15.76 1.94 1.81
C ALA A 256 -14.99 0.61 1.68
N CYS A 257 -14.54 0.25 0.46
CA CYS A 257 -13.66 -0.90 0.27
C CYS A 257 -12.32 -0.76 1.00
N ALA A 258 -11.75 0.44 1.01
CA ALA A 258 -10.51 0.70 1.72
C ALA A 258 -10.68 0.56 3.24
N ALA A 259 -11.80 1.06 3.77
CA ALA A 259 -12.15 0.96 5.18
C ALA A 259 -12.19 -0.51 5.66
N GLN A 260 -12.79 -1.40 4.88
CA GLN A 260 -12.94 -2.80 5.25
C GLN A 260 -11.69 -3.65 5.15
N THR A 261 -10.83 -3.36 4.18
CA THR A 261 -9.63 -4.18 3.91
C THR A 261 -8.47 -3.87 4.84
N ASN A 262 -8.53 -2.80 5.64
CA ASN A 262 -7.42 -2.30 6.45
C ASN A 262 -6.11 -2.15 5.65
N ALA A 263 -6.21 -1.96 4.33
CA ALA A 263 -5.08 -1.76 3.43
C ALA A 263 -4.75 -0.27 3.34
N THR A 264 -3.50 0.05 3.00
CA THR A 264 -3.12 1.43 2.69
C THR A 264 -3.88 1.90 1.46
N PHE A 265 -4.53 3.06 1.55
CA PHE A 265 -5.29 3.63 0.43
C PHE A 265 -4.51 4.80 -0.18
N LEU A 266 -4.11 4.63 -1.43
CA LEU A 266 -3.42 5.65 -2.21
C LEU A 266 -4.41 6.30 -3.17
N LYS A 267 -4.74 7.57 -2.95
CA LYS A 267 -5.67 8.31 -3.80
C LYS A 267 -4.89 9.09 -4.85
N LEU A 268 -5.09 8.74 -6.11
CA LEU A 268 -4.54 9.42 -7.26
C LEU A 268 -5.68 10.04 -8.08
N ALA A 269 -5.57 11.32 -8.42
CA ALA A 269 -6.50 11.95 -9.36
C ALA A 269 -5.85 12.05 -10.75
N GLY A 270 -6.56 11.64 -11.80
CA GLY A 270 -6.10 11.69 -13.18
C GLY A 270 -5.52 13.05 -13.59
N PRO A 271 -6.18 14.19 -13.28
CA PRO A 271 -5.64 15.51 -13.58
C PRO A 271 -4.30 15.84 -12.90
N GLN A 272 -3.98 15.23 -11.75
CA GLN A 272 -2.71 15.49 -11.05
C GLN A 272 -1.50 14.93 -11.81
N LEU A 273 -1.72 13.94 -12.69
CA LEU A 273 -0.69 13.33 -13.52
C LEU A 273 -0.30 14.20 -14.72
N VAL A 274 -1.12 15.17 -15.09
CA VAL A 274 -0.84 16.10 -16.18
C VAL A 274 -0.01 17.26 -15.62
N GLN A 275 1.24 17.37 -16.07
CA GLN A 275 2.18 18.41 -15.63
C GLN A 275 2.62 19.27 -16.82
N MET A 276 3.26 20.41 -16.55
CA MET A 276 3.84 21.27 -17.59
C MET A 276 5.24 20.82 -18.03
N PHE A 277 5.90 19.99 -17.20
CA PHE A 277 7.28 19.56 -17.41
C PHE A 277 7.31 18.13 -17.93
N ILE A 278 7.96 17.97 -19.08
CA ILE A 278 8.03 16.70 -19.79
C ILE A 278 8.66 15.62 -18.90
N GLY A 279 7.88 14.58 -18.61
CA GLY A 279 8.35 13.40 -17.88
C GLY A 279 8.14 13.42 -16.38
N ASP A 280 7.68 14.55 -15.82
CA ASP A 280 7.32 14.63 -14.40
C ASP A 280 6.11 13.74 -14.09
N GLY A 281 5.10 13.71 -14.97
CA GLY A 281 3.95 12.81 -14.84
C GLY A 281 4.37 11.33 -14.79
N ALA A 282 5.26 10.91 -15.69
CA ALA A 282 5.78 9.54 -15.72
C ALA A 282 6.63 9.19 -14.47
N LYS A 283 7.40 10.15 -13.94
CA LYS A 283 8.12 9.98 -12.68
C LYS A 283 7.15 9.80 -11.52
N LEU A 284 6.10 10.62 -11.44
CA LEU A 284 5.09 10.57 -10.39
C LEU A 284 4.37 9.21 -10.34
N VAL A 285 4.05 8.64 -11.51
CA VAL A 285 3.46 7.30 -11.61
C VAL A 285 4.40 6.24 -11.02
N ARG A 286 5.68 6.26 -11.40
CA ARG A 286 6.68 5.30 -10.89
C ARG A 286 6.86 5.40 -9.38
N ASP A 287 6.98 6.62 -8.87
CA ASP A 287 7.16 6.90 -7.45
C ASP A 287 5.91 6.45 -6.65
N ALA A 288 4.70 6.70 -7.16
CA ALA A 288 3.45 6.25 -6.53
C ALA A 288 3.33 4.72 -6.44
N PHE A 289 3.71 4.01 -7.50
CA PHE A 289 3.74 2.54 -7.49
C PHE A 289 4.85 1.98 -6.60
N GLN A 290 6.00 2.65 -6.52
CA GLN A 290 7.08 2.23 -5.62
C GLN A 290 6.67 2.40 -4.15
N LEU A 291 6.04 3.52 -3.79
CA LEU A 291 5.46 3.72 -2.47
C LEU A 291 4.41 2.66 -2.14
N ALA A 292 3.56 2.29 -3.12
CA ALA A 292 2.57 1.23 -2.94
C ALA A 292 3.20 -0.15 -2.69
N LYS A 293 4.38 -0.44 -3.29
CA LYS A 293 5.12 -1.69 -3.03
C LYS A 293 5.65 -1.75 -1.60
N GLU A 294 6.24 -0.65 -1.12
CA GLU A 294 6.73 -0.57 0.27
C GLU A 294 5.60 -0.73 1.29
N LYS A 295 4.41 -0.19 0.97
CA LYS A 295 3.23 -0.19 1.86
C LYS A 295 2.26 -1.34 1.61
N SER A 296 2.76 -2.49 1.15
CA SER A 296 1.93 -3.68 0.91
C SER A 296 1.29 -4.21 2.21
N PRO A 297 -0.04 -4.47 2.28
CA PRO A 297 -1.06 -4.42 1.22
C PRO A 297 -1.61 -3.02 0.92
N CYS A 298 -1.72 -2.67 -0.36
CA CYS A 298 -2.12 -1.33 -0.81
C CYS A 298 -3.20 -1.38 -1.91
N ILE A 299 -4.14 -0.43 -1.86
CA ILE A 299 -5.14 -0.19 -2.89
C ILE A 299 -4.86 1.17 -3.51
N ILE A 300 -4.64 1.19 -4.82
CA ILE A 300 -4.46 2.42 -5.61
C ILE A 300 -5.79 2.78 -6.24
N PHE A 301 -6.35 3.92 -5.87
CA PHE A 301 -7.56 4.46 -6.46
C PHE A 301 -7.22 5.60 -7.41
N ILE A 302 -7.55 5.42 -8.69
CA ILE A 302 -7.38 6.43 -9.74
C ILE A 302 -8.76 6.99 -10.07
N ASP A 303 -9.00 8.24 -9.69
CA ASP A 303 -10.21 8.98 -10.07
C ASP A 303 -10.00 9.70 -11.41
N GLU A 304 -11.07 9.91 -12.18
CA GLU A 304 -11.03 10.63 -13.46
C GLU A 304 -9.92 10.15 -14.41
N ILE A 305 -9.83 8.84 -14.62
CA ILE A 305 -8.83 8.24 -15.53
C ILE A 305 -8.99 8.69 -16.98
N ASP A 306 -10.15 9.24 -17.36
CA ASP A 306 -10.41 9.84 -18.66
C ASP A 306 -9.56 11.09 -18.94
N ALA A 307 -9.03 11.76 -17.91
CA ALA A 307 -8.08 12.87 -18.08
C ALA A 307 -6.76 12.43 -18.74
N ILE A 308 -6.34 11.18 -18.50
CA ILE A 308 -5.10 10.62 -19.04
C ILE A 308 -5.31 9.53 -20.09
N GLY A 309 -6.50 8.92 -20.12
CA GLY A 309 -6.82 7.74 -20.91
C GLY A 309 -7.50 8.03 -22.24
N THR A 310 -7.36 9.23 -22.81
CA THR A 310 -8.02 9.60 -24.06
C THR A 310 -7.53 8.75 -25.24
N LYS A 311 -8.46 8.33 -26.10
CA LYS A 311 -8.13 7.67 -27.36
C LYS A 311 -7.18 8.53 -28.19
N ARG A 312 -6.22 7.86 -28.83
CA ARG A 312 -5.23 8.45 -29.74
C ARG A 312 -5.96 9.12 -30.90
N PHE A 313 -6.09 10.44 -30.85
CA PHE A 313 -6.30 11.25 -32.04
C PHE A 313 -4.96 11.85 -32.43
N ASP A 314 -4.71 11.92 -33.73
CA ASP A 314 -3.48 12.44 -34.33
C ASP A 314 -3.50 13.98 -34.25
N SER A 315 -3.62 14.52 -33.03
CA SER A 315 -3.51 15.95 -32.77
C SER A 315 -2.03 16.32 -32.64
N GLU A 316 -1.56 17.23 -33.50
CA GLU A 316 -0.17 17.74 -33.51
C GLU A 316 0.19 18.60 -32.28
N VAL A 317 -0.69 18.68 -31.28
CA VAL A 317 -0.49 19.52 -30.10
C VAL A 317 0.47 18.84 -29.12
N SER A 318 1.60 19.49 -28.81
CA SER A 318 2.66 18.98 -27.93
C SER A 318 2.18 18.53 -26.53
N GLY A 319 1.08 19.07 -26.01
CA GLY A 319 0.52 18.70 -24.70
C GLY A 319 -0.04 17.28 -24.65
N ASP A 320 -0.68 16.82 -25.72
CA ASP A 320 -1.30 15.49 -25.78
C ASP A 320 -0.24 14.38 -25.78
N ARG A 321 0.95 14.66 -26.31
CA ARG A 321 2.08 13.73 -26.31
C ARG A 321 2.60 13.42 -24.91
N GLU A 322 2.54 14.39 -23.98
CA GLU A 322 2.95 14.16 -22.59
C GLU A 322 1.96 13.28 -21.84
N VAL A 323 0.66 13.55 -22.01
CA VAL A 323 -0.42 12.76 -21.42
C VAL A 323 -0.33 11.31 -21.90
N GLN A 324 -0.13 11.10 -23.20
CA GLN A 324 0.07 9.78 -23.78
C GLN A 324 1.29 9.06 -23.22
N ARG A 325 2.41 9.77 -23.01
CA ARG A 325 3.61 9.17 -22.42
C ARG A 325 3.37 8.72 -20.98
N THR A 326 2.67 9.51 -20.19
CA THR A 326 2.31 9.18 -18.80
C THR A 326 1.34 8.00 -18.74
N MET A 327 0.38 7.94 -19.67
CA MET A 327 -0.54 6.81 -19.81
C MET A 327 0.19 5.51 -20.19
N LEU A 328 1.13 5.55 -21.13
CA LEU A 328 1.96 4.40 -21.51
C LEU A 328 2.81 3.90 -20.34
N GLU A 329 3.37 4.82 -19.54
CA GLU A 329 4.11 4.44 -18.33
C GLU A 329 3.19 3.79 -17.29
N LEU A 330 1.99 4.33 -17.07
CA LEU A 330 0.98 3.71 -16.21
C LEU A 330 0.65 2.28 -16.68
N LEU A 331 0.47 2.07 -17.98
CA LEU A 331 0.24 0.75 -18.55
C LEU A 331 1.41 -0.21 -18.33
N ASN A 332 2.65 0.26 -18.52
CA ASN A 332 3.85 -0.53 -18.29
C ASN A 332 3.99 -0.95 -16.83
N GLN A 333 3.70 -0.03 -15.90
CA GLN A 333 3.70 -0.37 -14.48
C GLN A 333 2.61 -1.40 -14.18
N LEU A 334 1.37 -1.20 -14.65
CA LEU A 334 0.25 -2.12 -14.46
C LEU A 334 0.52 -3.55 -14.98
N ASP A 335 1.16 -3.68 -16.14
CA ASP A 335 1.52 -4.99 -16.73
C ASP A 335 2.72 -5.63 -16.02
N GLY A 336 3.69 -4.82 -15.57
CA GLY A 336 4.88 -5.25 -14.84
C GLY A 336 4.58 -5.95 -13.50
N PHE A 337 3.38 -5.76 -12.94
CA PHE A 337 2.89 -6.49 -11.77
C PHE A 337 2.45 -7.91 -12.13
N SER A 338 3.37 -8.80 -12.44
CA SER A 338 3.05 -10.21 -12.68
C SER A 338 3.29 -11.12 -11.47
N SER A 339 3.76 -10.58 -10.34
CA SER A 339 4.11 -11.36 -9.14
C SER A 339 3.56 -10.83 -7.81
N ASP A 340 3.00 -9.62 -7.74
CA ASP A 340 2.47 -9.07 -6.48
C ASP A 340 0.94 -9.02 -6.44
N ASP A 341 0.33 -10.06 -5.87
CA ASP A 341 -1.12 -10.14 -5.61
C ASP A 341 -1.60 -9.14 -4.54
N ARG A 342 -0.68 -8.40 -3.90
CA ARG A 342 -0.91 -7.52 -2.74
C ARG A 342 -1.29 -6.10 -3.10
N ILE A 343 -1.14 -5.71 -4.37
CA ILE A 343 -1.50 -4.38 -4.86
C ILE A 343 -2.71 -4.54 -5.77
N LYS A 344 -3.75 -3.74 -5.52
CA LYS A 344 -4.97 -3.72 -6.34
C LYS A 344 -5.23 -2.32 -6.85
N VAL A 345 -5.69 -2.21 -8.09
CA VAL A 345 -5.97 -0.92 -8.73
C VAL A 345 -7.46 -0.79 -8.97
N ILE A 346 -8.04 0.30 -8.50
CA ILE A 346 -9.42 0.71 -8.77
C ILE A 346 -9.35 1.97 -9.62
N ALA A 347 -9.91 1.93 -10.82
CA ALA A 347 -10.05 3.09 -11.68
C ALA A 347 -11.51 3.53 -11.74
N ALA A 348 -11.78 4.82 -11.65
CA ALA A 348 -13.11 5.40 -11.85
C ALA A 348 -13.13 6.30 -13.08
N THR A 349 -14.18 6.17 -13.88
CA THR A 349 -14.46 7.06 -15.01
C THR A 349 -15.93 7.42 -15.06
N ASN A 350 -16.23 8.60 -15.58
CA ASN A 350 -17.60 8.99 -15.94
C ASN A 350 -17.95 8.56 -17.37
N ARG A 351 -16.94 8.44 -18.24
CA ARG A 351 -17.07 8.28 -19.69
C ARG A 351 -16.22 7.11 -20.18
N ALA A 352 -16.83 5.93 -20.27
CA ALA A 352 -16.15 4.73 -20.77
C ALA A 352 -15.89 4.77 -22.29
N ASP A 353 -16.58 5.64 -23.03
CA ASP A 353 -16.46 5.81 -24.49
C ASP A 353 -15.13 6.44 -24.92
N ILE A 354 -14.59 7.35 -24.10
CA ILE A 354 -13.34 8.08 -24.38
C ILE A 354 -12.10 7.21 -24.15
N LEU A 355 -12.20 6.20 -23.27
CA LEU A 355 -11.05 5.44 -22.81
C LEU A 355 -10.37 4.64 -23.93
N ASP A 356 -9.03 4.61 -23.91
CA ASP A 356 -8.23 3.78 -24.79
C ASP A 356 -8.58 2.28 -24.57
N PRO A 357 -8.94 1.53 -25.63
CA PRO A 357 -9.12 0.08 -25.57
C PRO A 357 -7.93 -0.69 -24.96
N ALA A 358 -6.73 -0.10 -24.97
CA ALA A 358 -5.55 -0.66 -24.32
C ALA A 358 -5.74 -0.82 -22.80
N LEU A 359 -6.41 0.11 -22.12
CA LEU A 359 -6.75 0.00 -20.70
C LEU A 359 -7.80 -1.08 -20.45
N MET A 360 -8.70 -1.28 -21.42
CA MET A 360 -9.85 -2.19 -21.34
C MET A 360 -9.53 -3.66 -21.64
N ARG A 361 -8.27 -3.97 -21.97
CA ARG A 361 -7.80 -5.32 -22.28
C ARG A 361 -7.67 -6.16 -21.01
N SER A 362 -8.06 -7.44 -21.11
CA SER A 362 -7.87 -8.45 -20.06
C SER A 362 -6.38 -8.56 -19.67
N GLY A 363 -6.10 -8.53 -18.37
CA GLY A 363 -4.76 -8.50 -17.79
C GLY A 363 -4.38 -7.17 -17.11
N ARG A 364 -5.21 -6.13 -17.27
CA ARG A 364 -5.06 -4.80 -16.65
C ARG A 364 -6.29 -4.47 -15.80
N LEU A 365 -7.37 -4.07 -16.46
CA LEU A 365 -8.69 -3.82 -15.85
C LEU A 365 -9.60 -5.00 -16.21
N ASP A 366 -9.57 -6.03 -15.37
CA ASP A 366 -10.26 -7.30 -15.62
C ASP A 366 -11.77 -7.20 -15.35
N ARG A 367 -12.15 -6.46 -14.31
CA ARG A 367 -13.56 -6.28 -13.93
C ARG A 367 -14.05 -4.89 -14.30
N LYS A 368 -15.22 -4.83 -14.91
CA LYS A 368 -15.87 -3.60 -15.37
C LYS A 368 -17.22 -3.54 -14.71
N ILE A 369 -17.39 -2.61 -13.77
CA ILE A 369 -18.61 -2.44 -12.98
C ILE A 369 -19.30 -1.17 -13.45
N GLU A 370 -20.52 -1.32 -13.92
CA GLU A 370 -21.37 -0.22 -14.31
C GLU A 370 -22.21 0.28 -13.13
N PHE A 371 -22.25 1.60 -12.95
CA PHE A 371 -23.12 2.27 -12.00
C PHE A 371 -24.28 2.91 -12.75
N PRO A 372 -25.47 2.30 -12.78
CA PRO A 372 -26.65 2.92 -13.37
C PRO A 372 -27.17 4.05 -12.48
N HIS A 373 -28.15 4.80 -13.00
CA HIS A 373 -28.95 5.71 -12.17
C HIS A 373 -29.74 4.93 -11.10
N PRO A 374 -29.94 5.50 -9.90
CA PRO A 374 -30.63 4.81 -8.82
C PRO A 374 -32.11 4.57 -9.16
N THR A 375 -32.57 3.34 -8.91
CA THR A 375 -33.99 2.94 -8.97
C THR A 375 -34.82 3.66 -7.90
N GLU A 376 -36.15 3.63 -8.01
CA GLU A 376 -37.06 4.26 -7.03
C GLU A 376 -36.75 3.81 -5.59
N GLU A 377 -36.62 2.50 -5.35
CA GLU A 377 -36.25 1.95 -4.04
C GLU A 377 -34.86 2.43 -3.58
N ALA A 378 -33.90 2.51 -4.51
CA ALA A 378 -32.56 2.99 -4.23
C ALA A 378 -32.57 4.45 -3.77
N ARG A 379 -33.39 5.30 -4.40
CA ARG A 379 -33.55 6.71 -4.01
C ARG A 379 -34.11 6.85 -2.61
N ALA A 380 -35.15 6.07 -2.27
CA ALA A 380 -35.73 6.06 -0.92
C ALA A 380 -34.66 5.74 0.15
N ARG A 381 -33.83 4.71 -0.10
CA ARG A 381 -32.73 4.34 0.81
C ARG A 381 -31.66 5.42 0.94
N ILE A 382 -31.27 6.05 -0.17
CA ILE A 382 -30.28 7.13 -0.14
C ILE A 382 -30.79 8.32 0.68
N LEU A 383 -32.06 8.70 0.51
CA LEU A 383 -32.71 9.73 1.32
C LEU A 383 -32.75 9.34 2.81
N GLN A 384 -33.05 8.07 3.10
CA GLN A 384 -33.06 7.54 4.47
C GLN A 384 -31.68 7.59 5.13
N ILE A 385 -30.61 7.25 4.42
CA ILE A 385 -29.25 7.28 4.96
C ILE A 385 -28.83 8.72 5.26
N HIS A 386 -29.10 9.65 4.36
CA HIS A 386 -28.75 11.06 4.57
C HIS A 386 -29.58 11.72 5.67
N SER A 387 -30.83 11.28 5.87
CA SER A 387 -31.68 11.77 6.96
C SER A 387 -31.30 11.25 8.35
N ARG A 388 -30.52 10.16 8.48
CA ARG A 388 -30.03 9.65 9.79
C ARG A 388 -29.26 10.69 10.62
N LYS A 389 -28.64 11.67 9.96
CA LYS A 389 -27.88 12.74 10.63
C LYS A 389 -28.76 13.92 11.07
N MET A 390 -30.02 13.96 10.64
CA MET A 390 -30.96 15.07 10.87
C MET A 390 -32.11 14.62 11.77
N ASN A 391 -32.75 15.59 12.43
CA ASN A 391 -33.96 15.35 13.20
C ASN A 391 -35.18 15.40 12.26
N VAL A 392 -35.70 14.24 11.87
CA VAL A 392 -36.81 14.10 10.92
C VAL A 392 -38.06 13.64 11.65
N HIS A 393 -39.21 14.25 11.33
CA HIS A 393 -40.49 13.84 11.88
C HIS A 393 -40.87 12.42 11.38
N PRO A 394 -41.42 11.52 12.22
CA PRO A 394 -41.77 10.15 11.82
C PRO A 394 -42.82 10.06 10.70
N ASP A 395 -43.56 11.14 10.43
CA ASP A 395 -44.56 11.20 9.34
C ASP A 395 -43.93 11.31 7.94
N VAL A 396 -42.61 11.41 7.82
CA VAL A 396 -41.95 11.52 6.52
C VAL A 396 -41.90 10.16 5.82
N ASN A 397 -42.67 10.03 4.73
CA ASN A 397 -42.61 8.87 3.85
C ASN A 397 -41.55 9.04 2.75
N PHE A 398 -40.46 8.27 2.83
CA PHE A 398 -39.38 8.29 1.84
C PHE A 398 -39.76 7.64 0.50
N GLU A 399 -40.74 6.74 0.46
CA GLU A 399 -41.20 6.13 -0.80
C GLU A 399 -41.94 7.15 -1.67
N GLU A 400 -42.74 8.02 -1.05
CA GLU A 400 -43.42 9.10 -1.76
C GLU A 400 -42.42 10.13 -2.31
N LEU A 401 -41.42 10.51 -1.51
CA LEU A 401 -40.34 11.39 -1.96
C LEU A 401 -39.51 10.77 -3.10
N ALA A 402 -39.33 9.45 -3.09
CA ALA A 402 -38.63 8.73 -4.16
C ALA A 402 -39.39 8.74 -5.49
N ARG A 403 -40.73 8.74 -5.45
CA ARG A 403 -41.60 8.91 -6.64
C ARG A 403 -41.57 10.32 -7.20
N SER A 404 -41.40 11.33 -6.35
CA SER A 404 -41.30 12.72 -6.79
C SER A 404 -39.91 13.09 -7.34
N THR A 405 -38.91 12.23 -7.15
CA THR A 405 -37.50 12.47 -7.53
C THR A 405 -37.06 11.66 -8.75
N ASP A 406 -37.75 11.85 -9.87
CA ASP A 406 -37.39 11.20 -11.14
C ASP A 406 -36.04 11.68 -11.68
N ASP A 407 -35.19 10.74 -12.11
CA ASP A 407 -33.84 10.98 -12.67
C ASP A 407 -32.87 11.73 -11.75
N PHE A 408 -33.01 11.55 -10.42
CA PHE A 408 -32.08 12.14 -9.46
C PHE A 408 -30.85 11.26 -9.25
N ASN A 409 -29.67 11.88 -9.26
CA ASN A 409 -28.41 11.22 -8.88
C ASN A 409 -28.26 11.22 -7.35
N GLY A 410 -27.43 10.32 -6.80
CA GLY A 410 -27.16 10.26 -5.36
C GLY A 410 -26.67 11.58 -4.76
N ALA A 411 -25.84 12.33 -5.50
CA ALA A 411 -25.42 13.67 -5.11
C ALA A 411 -26.59 14.69 -5.02
N GLN A 412 -27.58 14.57 -5.90
CA GLN A 412 -28.76 15.44 -5.90
C GLN A 412 -29.71 15.09 -4.76
N LEU A 413 -29.91 13.80 -4.47
CA LEU A 413 -30.69 13.36 -3.30
C LEU A 413 -30.07 13.86 -1.99
N LYS A 414 -28.74 13.83 -1.88
CA LYS A 414 -28.02 14.46 -0.76
C LYS A 414 -28.30 15.96 -0.68
N ALA A 415 -28.29 16.66 -1.82
CA ALA A 415 -28.59 18.09 -1.87
C ALA A 415 -30.03 18.39 -1.43
N VAL A 416 -31.02 17.56 -1.83
CA VAL A 416 -32.41 17.68 -1.36
C VAL A 416 -32.49 17.64 0.16
N CYS A 417 -31.82 16.67 0.80
CA CYS A 417 -31.84 16.57 2.26
C CYS A 417 -31.20 17.79 2.95
N VAL A 418 -30.13 18.36 2.36
CA VAL A 418 -29.49 19.58 2.91
C VAL A 418 -30.39 20.81 2.74
N GLU A 419 -31.03 20.97 1.59
CA GLU A 419 -31.95 22.09 1.35
C GLU A 419 -33.20 22.01 2.23
N ALA A 420 -33.75 20.80 2.43
CA ALA A 420 -34.86 20.58 3.36
C ALA A 420 -34.50 21.00 4.81
N GLY A 421 -33.28 20.67 5.26
CA GLY A 421 -32.78 21.12 6.56
C GLY A 421 -32.62 22.64 6.65
N MET A 422 -32.17 23.29 5.57
CA MET A 422 -32.05 24.76 5.52
C MET A 422 -33.41 25.46 5.52
N LEU A 423 -34.42 24.89 4.86
CA LEU A 423 -35.80 25.38 4.89
C LEU A 423 -36.42 25.26 6.28
N ALA A 424 -36.24 24.10 6.93
CA ALA A 424 -36.66 23.89 8.30
C ALA A 424 -36.00 24.89 9.27
N LEU A 425 -34.73 25.25 9.02
CA LEU A 425 -34.03 26.25 9.81
C LEU A 425 -34.57 27.68 9.59
N ARG A 426 -34.99 28.03 8.36
CA ARG A 426 -35.57 29.36 8.07
C ARG A 426 -36.91 29.62 8.76
N ARG A 427 -37.64 28.56 9.09
CA ARG A 427 -38.89 28.62 9.87
C ARG A 427 -38.66 28.45 11.37
N ASP A 428 -37.40 28.43 11.82
CA ASP A 428 -36.99 28.17 13.21
C ASP A 428 -37.57 26.85 13.80
N ALA A 429 -37.81 25.84 12.96
CA ALA A 429 -38.29 24.53 13.43
C ALA A 429 -37.13 23.62 13.84
N THR A 430 -37.39 22.79 14.85
CA THR A 430 -36.42 21.81 15.37
C THR A 430 -36.45 20.46 14.64
N GLU A 431 -37.47 20.24 13.82
CA GLU A 431 -37.70 19.02 13.05
C GLU A 431 -37.99 19.33 11.58
N VAL A 432 -37.63 18.39 10.69
CA VAL A 432 -37.90 18.48 9.25
C VAL A 432 -39.17 17.71 8.93
N ASN A 433 -40.09 18.36 8.22
CA ASN A 433 -41.39 17.82 7.82
C ASN A 433 -41.36 17.37 6.35
N HIS A 434 -42.37 16.63 5.94
CA HIS A 434 -42.50 16.15 4.55
C HIS A 434 -42.58 17.31 3.54
N GLU A 435 -43.21 18.42 3.91
CA GLU A 435 -43.32 19.62 3.06
C GLU A 435 -41.96 20.24 2.74
N ASP A 436 -41.01 20.25 3.69
CA ASP A 436 -39.67 20.82 3.47
C ASP A 436 -38.88 20.00 2.45
N PHE A 437 -39.07 18.68 2.45
CA PHE A 437 -38.46 17.82 1.43
C PHE A 437 -39.06 18.09 0.04
N ASN A 438 -40.37 18.29 -0.07
CA ASN A 438 -41.02 18.63 -1.32
C ASN A 438 -40.54 19.99 -1.87
N GLU A 439 -40.46 21.01 -1.02
CA GLU A 439 -39.88 22.30 -1.41
C GLU A 439 -38.39 22.18 -1.79
N GLY A 440 -37.62 21.37 -1.05
CA GLY A 440 -36.23 21.07 -1.37
C GLY A 440 -36.07 20.43 -2.76
N ILE A 441 -36.94 19.48 -3.12
CA ILE A 441 -36.97 18.87 -4.46
C ILE A 441 -37.21 19.94 -5.53
N ILE A 442 -38.21 20.80 -5.33
CA ILE A 442 -38.54 21.88 -6.28
C ILE A 442 -37.34 22.81 -6.48
N GLN A 443 -36.63 23.18 -5.41
CA GLN A 443 -35.45 24.04 -5.51
C GLN A 443 -34.29 23.37 -6.25
N VAL A 444 -34.03 22.09 -5.99
CA VAL A 444 -33.00 21.33 -6.71
C VAL A 444 -33.35 21.16 -8.19
N GLN A 445 -34.62 20.94 -8.52
CA GLN A 445 -35.11 20.91 -9.90
C GLN A 445 -35.01 22.29 -10.58
N ALA A 446 -35.31 23.37 -9.86
CA ALA A 446 -35.22 24.73 -10.38
C ALA A 446 -33.77 25.12 -10.73
N LYS A 447 -32.79 24.72 -9.89
CA LYS A 447 -31.37 24.89 -10.19
C LYS A 447 -30.96 24.19 -11.49
N LYS A 448 -31.52 23.01 -11.79
CA LYS A 448 -31.31 22.27 -13.06
C LYS A 448 -31.88 23.02 -14.28
N LYS A 449 -33.06 23.64 -14.13
CA LYS A 449 -33.69 24.44 -15.21
C LYS A 449 -32.98 25.76 -15.46
N ALA A 450 -32.52 26.44 -14.41
CA ALA A 450 -31.78 27.70 -14.52
C ALA A 450 -30.47 27.55 -15.33
N SER A 451 -29.77 26.43 -15.21
CA SER A 451 -28.57 26.15 -16.02
C SER A 451 -28.86 25.93 -17.52
N LEU A 452 -30.06 25.48 -17.88
CA LEU A 452 -30.43 25.25 -19.29
C LEU A 452 -30.87 26.54 -20.00
N ASN A 453 -31.46 27.50 -19.28
CA ASN A 453 -31.98 28.74 -19.89
C ASN A 453 -30.91 29.76 -20.32
N TYR A 454 -29.63 29.51 -20.06
CA TYR A 454 -28.53 30.38 -20.50
C TYR A 454 -27.99 30.06 -21.91
N TYR A 455 -28.49 28.98 -22.52
CA TYR A 455 -28.09 28.52 -23.86
C TYR A 455 -29.23 28.57 -24.88
N ALA A 456 -30.36 29.21 -24.54
CA ALA A 456 -31.51 29.40 -25.42
C ALA A 456 -31.62 30.86 -25.90
#